data_AF-A0A1E5G9V6-F1
#
_entry.id   AF-A0A1E5G9V6-F1
#
_cell.length_a   1.000
_cell.length_b   1.000
_cell.length_c   1.000
_cell.angle_alpha   90.00
_cell.angle_beta   90.00
_cell.angle_gamma   90.00
#
_symmetry.space_group_name_H-M   'P 1'
#
loop_
_entity.id
_entity.type
_entity.pdbx_description
1 polymer ?
#
loop_
_entity_poly.entity_id
_entity_poly.type
_entity_poly.pdbx_seq_one_letter_code
_entity_poly.pdbx_strand_id
1 'polypeptide(L)'
;MLKKFFISILSLIVLSIGGLFLYNNFKHKPVYGIILLDKDGTKVNNSINAQKKDIEKHVVVEGKWVEPTKTLALNVTDAKKIIVFNGFKKVTGSKDNYKFEPVKKISPNEVSSFSKESTSMVTDEAYKAFPSPINEYVTLGESSAHVNNLLILPDKQYNAFTGSPISLGVLKVKSDASKVLINYNKVEMNQLYNESGA
;
A
#
# COMPACT_ATOMS: atom_id res chain seq x y z
N MET A 1 -40.55 30.43 -33.21
CA MET A 1 -39.31 29.64 -33.37
C MET A 1 -38.18 30.11 -32.46
N LEU A 2 -37.96 31.43 -32.31
CA LEU A 2 -36.89 32.01 -31.48
C LEU A 2 -36.86 31.50 -30.02
N LYS A 3 -38.01 31.40 -29.33
CA LYS A 3 -38.11 30.85 -27.96
C LYS A 3 -37.59 29.41 -27.84
N LYS A 4 -37.87 28.54 -28.82
CA LYS A 4 -37.41 27.15 -28.83
C LYS A 4 -35.89 27.06 -29.07
N PHE A 5 -35.36 27.98 -29.87
CA PHE A 5 -33.92 28.11 -30.13
C PHE A 5 -33.15 28.54 -28.87
N PHE A 6 -33.67 29.53 -28.13
CA PHE A 6 -33.10 29.96 -26.85
C PHE A 6 -33.12 28.85 -25.79
N ILE A 7 -34.23 28.11 -25.67
CA ILE A 7 -34.33 26.97 -24.75
C ILE A 7 -33.31 25.89 -25.10
N SER A 8 -33.12 25.60 -26.39
CA SER A 8 -32.17 24.59 -26.86
C SER A 8 -30.70 24.97 -26.58
N ILE A 9 -30.35 26.24 -26.75
CA ILE A 9 -29.01 26.75 -26.40
C ILE A 9 -28.80 26.70 -24.89
N LEU A 10 -29.79 27.14 -24.10
CA LEU A 10 -29.71 27.12 -22.64
C LEU A 10 -29.56 25.68 -22.11
N SER A 11 -30.30 24.72 -22.67
CA SER A 11 -30.16 23.31 -22.30
C SER A 11 -28.79 22.74 -22.66
N LEU A 12 -28.21 23.14 -23.79
CA LEU A 12 -26.88 22.68 -24.22
C LEU A 12 -25.79 23.23 -23.28
N ILE A 13 -25.91 24.48 -22.85
CA ILE A 13 -24.99 25.10 -21.88
C ILE A 13 -25.08 24.39 -20.52
N VAL A 14 -26.29 24.13 -20.02
CA VAL A 14 -26.50 23.41 -18.75
C VAL A 14 -25.95 21.98 -18.81
N LEU A 15 -26.16 21.26 -19.91
CA LEU A 15 -25.61 19.91 -20.11
C LEU A 15 -24.08 19.93 -20.22
N SER A 16 -23.50 20.94 -20.87
CA SER A 16 -22.05 21.09 -21.02
C SER A 16 -21.38 21.42 -19.69
N ILE A 17 -21.95 22.37 -18.93
CA ILE A 17 -21.46 22.74 -17.60
C ILE A 17 -21.64 21.57 -16.62
N GLY A 18 -22.81 20.92 -16.63
CA GLY A 18 -23.07 19.73 -15.81
C GLY A 18 -22.10 18.59 -16.14
N GLY A 19 -21.84 18.34 -17.42
CA GLY A 19 -20.88 17.34 -17.89
C GLY A 19 -19.45 17.63 -17.44
N LEU A 20 -19.00 18.89 -17.53
CA LEU A 20 -17.69 19.33 -17.05
C LEU A 20 -17.56 19.22 -15.52
N PHE A 21 -18.64 19.55 -14.79
CA PHE A 21 -18.67 19.49 -13.34
C PHE A 21 -18.59 18.03 -12.85
N LEU A 22 -19.35 17.13 -13.46
CA LEU A 22 -19.27 15.70 -13.19
C LEU A 22 -17.89 15.16 -13.56
N TYR A 23 -17.37 15.49 -14.74
CA TYR A 23 -16.05 15.04 -15.17
C TYR A 23 -14.95 15.47 -14.19
N ASN A 24 -14.94 16.71 -13.69
CA ASN A 24 -13.93 17.18 -12.76
C ASN A 24 -14.09 16.60 -11.33
N ASN A 25 -15.31 16.34 -10.87
CA ASN A 25 -15.53 15.75 -9.54
C ASN A 25 -15.32 14.23 -9.49
N PHE A 26 -15.55 13.52 -10.60
CA PHE A 26 -15.39 12.07 -10.70
C PHE A 26 -14.06 11.66 -11.36
N LYS A 27 -13.17 12.60 -11.67
CA LYS A 27 -11.86 12.28 -12.26
C LYS A 27 -11.01 11.52 -11.26
N HIS A 28 -10.58 10.32 -11.66
CA HIS A 28 -9.54 9.57 -10.95
C HIS A 28 -8.32 10.45 -10.71
N LYS A 29 -7.89 10.55 -9.44
CA LYS A 29 -6.63 11.19 -9.08
C LYS A 29 -5.52 10.19 -9.35
N PRO A 30 -4.56 10.50 -10.23
CA PRO A 30 -3.50 9.55 -10.56
C PRO A 30 -2.68 9.24 -9.32
N VAL A 31 -2.39 7.95 -9.13
CA VAL A 31 -1.48 7.45 -8.09
C VAL A 31 -0.34 6.73 -8.78
N TYR A 32 0.83 6.70 -8.16
CA TYR A 32 2.07 6.21 -8.80
C TYR A 32 2.73 5.08 -8.04
N GLY A 33 2.16 4.66 -6.90
CA GLY A 33 2.66 3.59 -6.07
C GLY A 33 2.03 2.24 -6.41
N ILE A 34 2.85 1.20 -6.53
CA ILE A 34 2.41 -0.20 -6.61
C ILE A 34 3.15 -1.02 -5.54
N ILE A 35 2.40 -1.87 -4.85
CA ILE A 35 2.93 -2.87 -3.92
C ILE A 35 2.64 -4.25 -4.50
N LEU A 36 3.64 -5.13 -4.49
CA LEU A 36 3.58 -6.52 -4.94
C LEU A 36 3.99 -7.43 -3.79
N LEU A 37 3.24 -8.50 -3.53
CA LEU A 37 3.66 -9.57 -2.64
C LEU A 37 3.51 -10.93 -3.31
N ASP A 38 4.49 -11.79 -3.10
CA ASP A 38 4.42 -13.20 -3.48
C ASP A 38 5.36 -14.02 -2.59
N LYS A 39 4.97 -15.26 -2.28
CA LYS A 39 5.84 -16.23 -1.57
C LYS A 39 7.02 -16.67 -2.44
N ASP A 40 6.88 -16.59 -3.76
CA ASP A 40 7.95 -16.81 -4.73
C ASP A 40 8.55 -15.47 -5.19
N GLY A 41 9.70 -15.11 -4.60
CA GLY A 41 10.43 -13.89 -4.96
C GLY A 41 10.85 -13.81 -6.43
N THR A 42 10.91 -14.93 -7.16
CA THR A 42 11.18 -14.89 -8.60
C THR A 42 10.02 -14.27 -9.38
N LYS A 43 8.77 -14.47 -8.96
CA LYS A 43 7.60 -13.86 -9.59
C LYS A 43 7.55 -12.36 -9.40
N VAL A 44 7.91 -11.88 -8.21
CA VAL A 44 8.04 -10.44 -7.93
C VAL A 44 9.10 -9.84 -8.87
N ASN A 45 10.31 -10.41 -8.88
CA ASN A 45 11.39 -9.92 -9.72
C ASN A 45 11.07 -9.99 -11.22
N ASN A 46 10.45 -11.07 -11.70
CA ASN A 46 10.06 -11.23 -13.09
C ASN A 46 8.99 -10.19 -13.49
N SER A 47 8.03 -9.90 -12.61
CA SER A 47 7.01 -8.88 -12.85
C SER A 47 7.62 -7.47 -12.95
N ILE A 48 8.58 -7.16 -12.07
CA ILE A 48 9.34 -5.91 -12.10
C ILE A 48 10.18 -5.80 -13.38
N ASN A 49 10.91 -6.86 -13.73
CA ASN A 49 11.78 -6.88 -14.91
C ASN A 49 10.99 -6.75 -16.22
N ALA A 50 9.83 -7.41 -16.31
CA ALA A 50 8.95 -7.33 -17.48
C ALA A 50 8.46 -5.88 -17.75
N GLN A 51 8.30 -5.07 -16.70
CA GLN A 51 7.78 -3.70 -16.78
C GLN A 51 8.86 -2.63 -16.47
N LYS A 52 10.15 -2.99 -16.56
CA LYS A 52 11.26 -2.13 -16.12
C LYS A 52 11.27 -0.74 -16.77
N LYS A 53 10.78 -0.62 -18.01
CA LYS A 53 10.72 0.66 -18.74
C LYS A 53 9.72 1.65 -18.11
N ASP A 54 8.68 1.14 -17.46
CA ASP A 54 7.59 1.93 -16.88
C ASP A 54 7.78 2.24 -15.40
N ILE A 55 8.81 1.66 -14.79
CA ILE A 55 9.17 1.85 -13.38
C ILE A 55 10.18 3.00 -13.27
N GLU A 56 9.91 3.96 -12.38
CA GLU A 56 10.84 5.03 -12.04
C GLU A 56 11.86 4.53 -11.01
N LYS A 57 11.36 3.94 -9.92
CA LYS A 57 12.15 3.38 -8.82
C LYS A 57 11.43 2.18 -8.23
N HIS A 58 12.18 1.24 -7.66
CA HIS A 58 11.61 0.14 -6.90
C HIS A 58 12.57 -0.31 -5.81
N VAL A 59 12.02 -1.03 -4.84
CA VAL A 59 12.77 -1.85 -3.90
C VAL A 59 12.08 -3.21 -3.77
N VAL A 60 12.90 -4.26 -3.65
CA VAL A 60 12.44 -5.59 -3.26
C VAL A 60 13.08 -5.92 -1.92
N VAL A 61 12.28 -6.41 -0.98
CA VAL A 61 12.75 -6.87 0.33
C VAL A 61 12.15 -8.23 0.64
N GLU A 62 12.86 -9.00 1.44
CA GLU A 62 12.38 -10.29 1.94
C GLU A 62 11.80 -10.11 3.34
N GLY A 63 10.66 -10.73 3.58
CA GLY A 63 9.97 -10.76 4.86
C GLY A 63 9.67 -12.17 5.33
N LYS A 64 9.02 -12.24 6.48
CA LYS A 64 8.43 -13.47 7.02
C LYS A 64 6.92 -13.30 7.11
N TRP A 65 6.20 -14.31 6.67
CA TRP A 65 4.76 -14.34 6.57
C TRP A 65 4.17 -15.32 7.60
N VAL A 66 3.08 -14.91 8.23
CA VAL A 66 2.25 -15.78 9.09
C VAL A 66 0.87 -15.83 8.49
N GLU A 67 0.53 -16.93 7.82
CA GLU A 67 -0.71 -17.06 7.05
C GLU A 67 -1.98 -16.89 7.91
N PRO A 68 -2.12 -17.53 9.09
CA PRO A 68 -3.37 -17.47 9.86
C PRO A 68 -3.78 -16.04 10.26
N THR A 69 -2.80 -15.18 10.53
CA THR A 69 -3.02 -13.79 10.96
C THR A 69 -2.75 -12.78 9.85
N LYS A 70 -2.37 -13.23 8.65
CA LYS A 70 -1.89 -12.38 7.55
C LYS A 70 -0.86 -11.35 8.01
N THR A 71 0.11 -11.81 8.80
CA THR A 71 1.17 -10.95 9.34
C THR A 71 2.38 -10.93 8.42
N LEU A 72 2.77 -9.75 7.97
CA LEU A 72 4.06 -9.52 7.33
C LEU A 72 5.05 -8.97 8.35
N ALA A 73 6.07 -9.75 8.68
CA ALA A 73 7.20 -9.34 9.49
C ALA A 73 8.39 -8.92 8.62
N LEU A 74 8.99 -7.78 8.95
CA LEU A 74 10.17 -7.22 8.29
C LEU A 74 11.21 -6.83 9.35
N ASN A 75 12.48 -6.89 8.98
CA ASN A 75 13.52 -6.28 9.80
C ASN A 75 13.49 -4.74 9.64
N VAL A 76 14.11 -4.03 10.60
CA VAL A 76 14.20 -2.56 10.58
C VAL A 76 14.88 -2.03 9.32
N THR A 77 15.92 -2.70 8.82
CA THR A 77 16.70 -2.26 7.66
C THR A 77 15.86 -2.25 6.39
N ASP A 78 15.09 -3.30 6.15
CA ASP A 78 14.20 -3.43 4.99
C ASP A 78 12.97 -2.55 5.10
N ALA A 79 12.41 -2.42 6.30
CA ALA A 79 11.33 -1.48 6.57
C ALA A 79 11.75 -0.02 6.28
N LYS A 80 12.98 0.37 6.62
CA LYS A 80 13.52 1.71 6.26
C LYS A 80 13.56 1.94 4.76
N LYS A 81 13.84 0.91 3.95
CA LYS A 81 13.81 1.04 2.49
C LYS A 81 12.39 1.33 1.98
N ILE A 82 11.37 0.72 2.59
CA ILE A 82 9.95 0.94 2.23
C ILE A 82 9.47 2.35 2.61
N ILE A 83 9.96 2.90 3.74
CA ILE A 83 9.65 4.28 4.17
C ILE A 83 10.04 5.30 3.10
N VAL A 84 11.16 5.10 2.39
CA VAL A 84 11.61 5.99 1.30
C VAL A 84 10.57 6.09 0.18
N PHE A 85 9.76 5.05 0.00
CA PHE A 85 8.66 4.98 -0.97
C PHE A 85 7.30 5.38 -0.38
N ASN A 86 7.26 5.94 0.84
CA ASN A 86 6.01 6.22 1.57
C ASN A 86 5.08 4.98 1.64
N GLY A 87 5.65 3.78 1.65
CA GLY A 87 4.90 2.52 1.54
C GLY A 87 4.14 2.15 2.81
N PHE A 88 4.45 2.78 3.95
CA PHE A 88 3.68 2.62 5.19
C PHE A 88 2.81 3.85 5.43
N LYS A 89 1.54 3.63 5.75
CA LYS A 89 0.56 4.69 6.01
C LYS A 89 -0.04 4.56 7.39
N LYS A 90 0.14 5.57 8.24
CA LYS A 90 -0.60 5.72 9.48
C LYS A 90 -2.03 6.10 9.14
N VAL A 91 -2.97 5.34 9.68
CA VAL A 91 -4.39 5.53 9.45
C VAL A 91 -4.94 6.37 10.60
N THR A 92 -5.52 7.52 10.27
CA THR A 92 -6.23 8.38 11.22
C THR A 92 -7.67 8.62 10.74
N GLY A 93 -8.53 9.13 11.62
CA GLY A 93 -9.95 9.31 11.33
C GLY A 93 -10.80 8.08 11.63
N SER A 94 -12.07 8.11 11.23
CA SER A 94 -13.02 7.01 11.47
C SER A 94 -14.13 6.98 10.41
N LYS A 95 -14.73 5.79 10.25
CA LYS A 95 -15.84 5.50 9.31
C LYS A 95 -15.48 5.85 7.86
N ASP A 96 -15.98 6.97 7.35
CA ASP A 96 -15.86 7.36 5.94
C ASP A 96 -14.75 8.39 5.69
N ASN A 97 -14.07 8.83 6.75
CA ASN A 97 -13.07 9.91 6.70
C ASN A 97 -11.67 9.42 7.10
N TYR A 98 -11.27 8.23 6.61
CA TYR A 98 -9.91 7.77 6.81
C TYR A 98 -8.91 8.68 6.10
N LYS A 99 -7.84 9.01 6.82
CA LYS A 99 -6.66 9.69 6.28
C LYS A 99 -5.46 8.78 6.39
N PHE A 100 -4.60 8.85 5.38
CA PHE A 100 -3.43 7.99 5.24
C PHE A 100 -2.17 8.84 5.22
N GLU A 101 -1.52 8.95 6.37
CA GLU A 101 -0.32 9.77 6.52
C GLU A 101 0.93 8.90 6.36
N PRO A 102 1.90 9.29 5.52
CA PRO A 102 3.12 8.50 5.34
C PRO A 102 3.93 8.42 6.64
N VAL A 103 4.24 7.19 7.07
CA VAL A 103 5.15 6.96 8.20
C VAL A 103 6.57 7.32 7.79
N LYS A 104 7.21 8.23 8.55
CA LYS A 104 8.56 8.75 8.23
C LYS A 104 9.68 8.13 9.05
N LYS A 105 9.35 7.49 10.17
CA LYS A 105 10.31 6.92 11.11
C LYS A 105 9.77 5.63 11.70
N ILE A 106 10.66 4.69 11.98
CA ILE A 106 10.40 3.46 12.72
C ILE A 106 11.43 3.36 13.84
N SER A 107 11.04 2.79 14.98
CA SER A 107 11.96 2.58 16.09
C SER A 107 13.03 1.56 15.67
N PRO A 108 14.32 1.84 15.86
CA PRO A 108 15.37 0.92 15.45
C PRO A 108 15.55 -0.25 16.43
N ASN A 109 15.10 -0.10 17.68
CA ASN A 109 15.44 -1.01 18.77
C ASN A 109 14.22 -1.68 19.41
N GLU A 110 13.01 -1.29 19.00
CA GLU A 110 11.77 -1.79 19.58
C GLU A 110 10.93 -2.51 18.52
N VAL A 111 10.15 -3.48 18.97
CA VAL A 111 9.21 -4.21 18.13
C VAL A 111 7.96 -3.35 17.90
N SER A 112 7.69 -3.02 16.65
CA SER A 112 6.48 -2.31 16.26
C SER A 112 5.47 -3.27 15.64
N SER A 113 4.29 -3.38 16.26
CA SER A 113 3.13 -4.08 15.72
C SER A 113 2.17 -3.05 15.19
N PHE A 114 1.90 -3.12 13.90
CA PHE A 114 0.96 -2.25 13.26
C PHE A 114 -0.24 -3.01 12.75
N SER A 115 -1.41 -2.64 13.26
CA SER A 115 -2.66 -3.31 12.99
C SER A 115 -3.82 -2.42 13.40
N LYS A 116 -5.02 -2.72 12.89
CA LYS A 116 -6.23 -1.96 13.24
C LYS A 116 -6.62 -2.15 14.71
N GLU A 117 -6.41 -3.35 15.23
CA GLU A 117 -6.72 -3.72 16.61
C GLU A 117 -5.43 -3.74 17.42
N SER A 118 -5.39 -2.99 18.53
CA SER A 118 -4.21 -2.95 19.37
C SER A 118 -3.96 -4.32 20.02
N THR A 119 -2.75 -4.86 19.85
CA THR A 119 -2.33 -6.14 20.44
C THR A 119 -1.00 -5.96 21.16
N SER A 120 -0.93 -6.27 22.45
CA SER A 120 0.33 -6.15 23.20
C SER A 120 1.34 -7.27 22.87
N MET A 121 0.89 -8.33 22.18
CA MET A 121 1.69 -9.47 21.77
C MET A 121 1.30 -9.94 20.38
N VAL A 122 2.29 -10.37 19.60
CA VAL A 122 2.11 -11.02 18.30
C VAL A 122 2.72 -12.41 18.36
N THR A 123 1.98 -13.42 17.89
CA THR A 123 2.48 -14.80 17.79
C THR A 123 3.00 -15.09 16.39
N ASP A 124 4.13 -15.79 16.32
CA ASP A 124 4.70 -16.28 15.06
C ASP A 124 4.09 -17.64 14.65
N GLU A 125 4.54 -18.24 13.53
CA GLU A 125 4.03 -19.55 13.08
C GLU A 125 4.36 -20.71 14.05
N ALA A 126 5.37 -20.54 14.90
CA ALA A 126 5.75 -21.50 15.93
C ALA A 126 5.05 -21.24 17.28
N TYR A 127 4.02 -20.39 17.31
CA TYR A 127 3.29 -19.97 18.51
C TYR A 127 4.14 -19.24 19.56
N LYS A 128 5.31 -18.72 19.16
CA LYS A 128 6.15 -17.92 20.03
C LYS A 128 5.61 -16.49 20.08
N ALA A 129 5.40 -15.99 21.29
CA ALA A 129 4.92 -14.64 21.52
C ALA A 129 6.06 -13.61 21.52
N PHE A 130 5.84 -12.50 20.84
CA PHE A 130 6.73 -11.35 20.81
C PHE A 130 6.01 -10.13 21.40
N PRO A 131 6.54 -9.51 22.46
CA PRO A 131 5.95 -8.30 23.01
C PRO A 131 6.12 -7.15 22.02
N SER A 132 5.06 -6.37 21.84
CA SER A 132 5.10 -5.18 21.00
C SER A 132 4.83 -3.92 21.80
N PRO A 133 5.88 -3.17 22.20
CA PRO A 133 5.72 -1.92 22.93
C PRO A 133 5.11 -0.80 22.08
N ILE A 134 5.29 -0.84 20.76
CA ILE A 134 4.74 0.15 19.83
C ILE A 134 3.55 -0.45 19.10
N ASN A 135 2.36 0.06 19.39
CA ASN A 135 1.11 -0.35 18.74
C ASN A 135 0.45 0.86 18.07
N GLU A 136 0.38 0.85 16.75
CA GLU A 136 -0.24 1.90 15.97
C GLU A 136 -1.05 1.32 14.81
N TYR A 137 -2.09 2.02 14.36
CA TYR A 137 -2.78 1.62 13.13
C TYR A 137 -2.01 2.14 11.92
N VAL A 138 -1.10 1.29 11.41
CA VAL A 138 -0.35 1.54 10.16
C VAL A 138 -0.59 0.39 9.20
N THR A 139 -0.80 0.71 7.93
CA THR A 139 -1.01 -0.23 6.83
C THR A 139 0.12 -0.18 5.81
N LEU A 140 0.26 -1.26 5.03
CA LEU A 140 1.10 -1.29 3.84
C LEU A 140 0.29 -0.69 2.69
N GLY A 141 0.71 0.47 2.18
CA GLY A 141 -0.13 1.29 1.31
C GLY A 141 -1.37 1.78 2.05
N GLU A 142 -2.50 1.89 1.35
CA GLU A 142 -3.75 2.44 1.87
C GLU A 142 -4.82 1.35 2.11
N SER A 143 -4.38 0.11 2.30
CA SER A 143 -5.26 -1.06 2.46
C SER A 143 -4.68 -2.07 3.45
N SER A 144 -5.57 -2.70 4.20
CA SER A 144 -5.28 -3.87 5.04
C SER A 144 -5.92 -5.15 4.50
N ALA A 145 -6.38 -5.16 3.24
CA ALA A 145 -7.09 -6.32 2.66
C ALA A 145 -6.22 -7.58 2.57
N HIS A 146 -4.93 -7.36 2.31
CA HIS A 146 -3.95 -8.43 2.07
C HIS A 146 -3.03 -8.66 3.27
N VAL A 147 -2.54 -7.58 3.87
CA VAL A 147 -1.69 -7.60 5.06
C VAL A 147 -2.49 -6.99 6.20
N ASN A 148 -2.94 -7.83 7.14
CA ASN A 148 -3.73 -7.37 8.28
C ASN A 148 -2.84 -6.78 9.37
N ASN A 149 -1.65 -7.36 9.54
CA ASN A 149 -0.70 -7.01 10.58
C ASN A 149 0.68 -6.81 9.95
N LEU A 150 1.34 -5.70 10.27
CA LEU A 150 2.74 -5.45 9.94
C LEU A 150 3.56 -5.51 11.21
N LEU A 151 4.64 -6.28 11.20
CA LEU A 151 5.54 -6.40 12.33
C LEU A 151 6.94 -5.94 11.93
N ILE A 152 7.43 -4.86 12.54
CA ILE A 152 8.80 -4.39 12.33
C ILE A 152 9.64 -4.84 13.51
N LEU A 153 10.65 -5.66 13.23
CA LEU A 153 11.47 -6.32 14.23
C LEU A 153 12.93 -5.84 14.15
N PRO A 154 13.59 -5.55 15.29
CA PRO A 154 15.03 -5.46 15.32
C PRO A 154 15.67 -6.82 14.97
N ASP A 155 16.90 -6.81 14.45
CA ASP A 155 17.51 -7.99 13.81
C ASP A 155 17.53 -9.24 14.69
N LYS A 156 17.78 -9.10 16.00
CA LYS A 156 17.76 -10.22 16.95
C LYS A 156 16.38 -10.89 16.99
N GLN A 157 15.32 -10.11 17.08
CA GLN A 157 13.94 -10.59 17.13
C GLN A 157 13.52 -11.12 15.76
N TYR A 158 13.89 -10.43 14.67
CA TYR A 158 13.61 -10.87 13.30
C TYR A 158 14.19 -12.26 13.02
N ASN A 159 15.47 -12.48 13.38
CA ASN A 159 16.13 -13.77 13.19
C ASN A 159 15.47 -14.87 14.03
N ALA A 160 14.94 -14.54 15.20
CA ALA A 160 14.28 -15.47 16.11
C ALA A 160 12.78 -15.68 15.82
N PHE A 161 12.20 -14.94 14.88
CA PHE A 161 10.79 -15.01 14.46
C PHE A 161 10.60 -16.09 13.39
N THR A 162 9.59 -16.94 13.54
CA THR A 162 9.28 -18.03 12.61
C THR A 162 8.14 -17.62 11.68
N GLY A 163 8.42 -17.63 10.38
CA GLY A 163 7.39 -17.40 9.36
C GLY A 163 7.87 -17.87 7.99
N SER A 164 6.92 -18.17 7.12
CA SER A 164 7.17 -18.56 5.73
C SER A 164 7.82 -17.38 4.97
N PRO A 165 8.77 -17.62 4.05
CA PRO A 165 9.38 -16.55 3.28
C PRO A 165 8.33 -15.85 2.39
N ILE A 166 8.46 -14.53 2.25
CA ILE A 166 7.63 -13.72 1.35
C ILE A 166 8.45 -12.56 0.80
N SER A 167 8.32 -12.29 -0.49
CA SER A 167 8.98 -11.18 -1.16
C SER A 167 8.00 -10.02 -1.33
N LEU A 168 8.42 -8.83 -0.91
CA LEU A 168 7.67 -7.59 -1.04
C LEU A 168 8.38 -6.65 -2.03
N GLY A 169 7.71 -6.35 -3.14
CA GLY A 169 8.11 -5.30 -4.08
C GLY A 169 7.33 -4.00 -3.82
N VAL A 170 8.04 -2.88 -3.67
CA VAL A 170 7.43 -1.55 -3.57
C VAL A 170 7.97 -0.68 -4.70
N LEU A 171 7.07 -0.12 -5.51
CA LEU A 171 7.38 0.51 -6.78
C LEU A 171 6.80 1.91 -6.86
N LYS A 172 7.56 2.79 -7.50
CA LYS A 172 7.08 4.04 -8.08
C LYS A 172 7.13 3.91 -9.61
N VAL A 173 5.98 4.03 -10.26
CA VAL A 173 5.85 3.97 -11.73
C VAL A 173 5.82 5.36 -12.34
N LYS A 174 6.21 5.47 -13.62
CA LYS A 174 6.30 6.74 -14.36
C LYS A 174 4.93 7.28 -14.81
N SER A 175 3.94 6.40 -14.90
CA SER A 175 2.58 6.73 -15.32
C SER A 175 1.58 6.35 -14.23
N ASP A 176 0.32 6.76 -14.41
CA ASP A 176 -0.75 6.43 -13.47
C ASP A 176 -0.85 4.90 -13.25
N ALA A 177 -0.59 4.48 -12.02
CA ALA A 177 -0.50 3.09 -11.60
C ALA A 177 -1.80 2.32 -11.86
N SER A 178 -2.96 2.98 -11.84
CA SER A 178 -4.25 2.36 -12.16
C SER A 178 -4.29 1.78 -13.58
N LYS A 179 -3.50 2.32 -14.52
CA LYS A 179 -3.46 1.90 -15.91
C LYS A 179 -2.49 0.75 -16.16
N VAL A 180 -1.49 0.59 -15.29
CA VAL A 180 -0.42 -0.41 -15.47
C VAL A 180 -0.49 -1.57 -14.48
N LEU A 181 -1.32 -1.47 -13.42
CA LEU A 181 -1.48 -2.51 -12.40
C LEU A 181 -1.82 -3.88 -13.01
N ILE A 182 -2.61 -3.89 -14.08
CA ILE A 182 -3.02 -5.12 -14.80
C ILE A 182 -1.83 -5.95 -15.29
N ASN A 183 -0.67 -5.32 -15.51
CA ASN A 183 0.55 -6.00 -15.94
C ASN A 183 1.26 -6.76 -14.80
N TYR A 184 0.80 -6.60 -13.56
CA TYR A 184 1.34 -7.24 -12.36
C TYR A 184 0.41 -8.33 -11.79
N ASN A 185 -0.47 -8.91 -12.61
CA ASN A 185 -1.45 -9.91 -12.18
C ASN A 185 -0.88 -11.33 -11.93
N LYS A 186 0.43 -11.53 -12.11
CA LYS A 186 1.11 -12.83 -11.93
C LYS A 186 1.66 -13.06 -10.53
N VAL A 187 1.60 -12.05 -9.66
CA VAL A 187 1.93 -12.19 -8.24
C VAL A 187 0.67 -12.49 -7.42
N GLU A 188 0.83 -13.13 -6.27
CA GLU A 188 -0.28 -13.43 -5.35
C GLU A 188 -1.08 -12.18 -4.96
N MET A 189 -0.40 -11.05 -4.75
CA MET A 189 -1.05 -9.80 -4.34
C MET A 189 -0.41 -8.61 -5.05
N ASN A 190 -1.25 -7.74 -5.58
CA ASN A 190 -0.84 -6.42 -6.05
C ASN A 190 -1.86 -5.37 -5.58
N GLN A 191 -1.38 -4.17 -5.28
CA GLN A 191 -2.26 -3.07 -4.91
C GLN A 191 -1.64 -1.71 -5.25
N LEU A 192 -2.52 -0.74 -5.45
CA LEU A 192 -2.17 0.67 -5.64
C LEU A 192 -2.00 1.35 -4.29
N TYR A 193 -1.16 2.37 -4.24
CA TYR A 193 -1.13 3.30 -3.11
C TYR A 193 -0.65 4.68 -3.53
N ASN A 194 -1.03 5.70 -2.75
CA ASN A 194 -0.54 7.05 -2.97
C ASN A 194 0.93 7.21 -2.48
N GLU A 195 1.89 7.10 -3.40
CA GLU A 195 3.31 7.32 -3.13
C GLU A 195 3.64 8.78 -2.80
N SER A 196 2.85 9.73 -3.31
CA SER A 196 3.13 11.18 -3.30
C SER A 196 3.14 11.85 -1.92
N GLY A 197 2.72 11.15 -0.86
CA GLY A 197 2.81 11.63 0.53
C GLY A 197 2.20 13.02 0.74
N ALA A 198 0.93 13.18 0.39
CA ALA A 198 0.13 14.38 0.63
C ALA A 198 -1.12 14.03 1.43
#